data_AF-A0A0L6U118-F1
#
_entry.id   AF-A0A0L6U118-F1
#
_cell.length_a   1.000
_cell.length_b   1.000
_cell.length_c   1.000
_cell.angle_alpha   90.00
_cell.angle_beta   90.00
_cell.angle_gamma   90.00
#
_symmetry.space_group_name_H-M   'P 1'
#
loop_
_entity.id
_entity.type
_entity.pdbx_description
1 polymer ?
#
loop_
_entity_poly.entity_id
_entity_poly.type
_entity_poly.pdbx_seq_one_letter_code
_entity_poly.pdbx_strand_id
1 'polypeptide(L)'
;MGEVLMNILKNKKFKMWMIVISNLLIPSSGYVFIGRSSRGLMMLMWMFVLGYITLHLNIYNPGIPEINKYFGAIAVWIASVFEVYNFARKAIK
;
A
#
# COMPACT_ATOMS: atom_id res chain seq x y z
N MET A 1 28.76 16.55 -2.07
CA MET A 1 27.64 16.10 -2.92
C MET A 1 26.60 15.27 -2.17
N GLY A 2 26.99 14.43 -1.18
CA GLY A 2 26.05 13.68 -0.34
C GLY A 2 25.12 14.54 0.54
N GLU A 3 25.62 15.63 1.13
CA GLU A 3 24.82 16.51 1.99
C GLU A 3 23.74 17.31 1.24
N VAL A 4 24.00 17.66 -0.02
CA VAL A 4 23.04 18.37 -0.88
C VAL A 4 21.88 17.45 -1.27
N LEU A 5 22.18 16.19 -1.62
CA LEU A 5 21.17 15.15 -1.83
C LEU A 5 20.38 14.85 -0.55
N MET A 6 21.07 14.79 0.59
CA MET A 6 20.44 14.58 1.91
C MET A 6 19.49 15.72 2.28
N ASN A 7 19.86 16.98 2.00
CA ASN A 7 19.02 18.15 2.25
C ASN A 7 17.83 18.28 1.28
N ILE A 8 17.97 17.85 0.01
CA ILE A 8 16.84 17.78 -0.93
C ILE A 8 15.83 16.71 -0.50
N LEU A 9 16.30 15.57 0.01
CA LEU A 9 15.45 14.50 0.54
C LEU A 9 14.77 14.86 1.87
N LYS A 10 15.38 15.73 2.67
CA LYS A 10 14.90 16.13 4.01
C LYS A 10 13.75 17.14 3.98
N ASN A 11 13.41 17.69 2.82
CA ASN A 11 12.36 18.70 2.70
C ASN A 11 10.99 18.13 2.28
N LYS A 12 10.59 16.98 2.82
CA LYS A 12 9.23 16.45 2.62
C LYS A 12 8.32 16.89 3.76
N LYS A 13 7.84 18.14 3.68
CA LYS A 13 6.57 18.56 4.33
C LYS A 13 5.37 17.88 3.64
N PHE A 14 5.43 16.57 3.43
CA PHE A 14 4.28 15.83 2.93
C PHE A 14 3.30 15.67 4.08
N LYS A 15 2.14 16.33 3.96
CA LYS A 15 1.06 16.22 4.95
C LYS A 15 0.62 14.74 5.00
N MET A 16 0.39 14.23 6.22
CA MET A 16 -0.07 12.85 6.48
C MET A 16 -1.15 12.38 5.51
N TRP A 17 -2.16 13.23 5.31
CA TRP A 17 -3.30 12.97 4.44
C TRP A 17 -2.90 12.71 2.99
N MET A 18 -1.89 13.41 2.46
CA MET A 18 -1.41 13.18 1.09
C MET A 18 -0.78 11.79 0.94
N ILE A 19 -0.05 11.34 1.95
CA ILE A 19 0.58 10.00 1.96
C ILE A 19 -0.50 8.91 1.96
N VAL A 20 -1.51 9.06 2.83
CA VAL A 20 -2.62 8.10 2.94
C VAL A 20 -3.48 8.09 1.67
N ILE A 21 -3.84 9.26 1.14
CA ILE A 21 -4.62 9.37 -0.12
C ILE A 21 -3.84 8.75 -1.28
N SER A 22 -2.54 8.99 -1.37
CA SER A 22 -1.72 8.35 -2.41
C SER A 22 -1.80 6.84 -2.33
N ASN A 23 -1.69 6.26 -1.12
CA ASN A 23 -1.73 4.82 -0.90
C ASN A 23 -3.12 4.21 -1.11
N LEU A 24 -4.17 5.02 -0.96
CA LEU A 24 -5.53 4.63 -1.28
C LEU A 24 -5.70 4.51 -2.80
N LEU A 25 -5.25 5.51 -3.57
CA LEU A 25 -5.36 5.53 -5.04
C LEU A 25 -4.45 4.50 -5.70
N ILE A 26 -3.20 4.43 -5.27
CA ILE A 26 -2.19 3.52 -5.80
C ILE A 26 -1.70 2.65 -4.64
N PRO A 27 -2.07 1.36 -4.60
CA PRO A 27 -1.62 0.48 -3.54
C PRO A 27 -0.10 0.53 -3.41
N SER A 28 0.34 0.67 -2.17
CA SER A 28 1.75 0.71 -1.77
C SER A 28 2.56 1.94 -2.17
N SER A 29 1.98 2.97 -2.81
CA SER A 29 2.71 4.22 -3.10
C SER A 29 3.09 4.97 -1.82
N GLY A 30 2.28 4.85 -0.76
CA GLY A 30 2.51 5.52 0.52
C GLY A 30 3.83 5.12 1.18
N TYR A 31 4.25 3.86 1.00
CA TYR A 31 5.51 3.37 1.55
C TYR A 31 6.74 4.03 0.93
N VAL A 32 6.67 4.43 -0.34
CA VAL A 32 7.77 5.13 -1.03
C VAL A 32 7.97 6.52 -0.42
N PHE A 33 6.89 7.22 -0.09
CA PHE A 33 6.96 8.53 0.56
C PHE A 33 7.54 8.47 1.98
N ILE A 34 7.37 7.34 2.67
CA ILE A 34 7.89 7.08 4.02
C ILE A 34 9.33 6.51 3.99
N GLY A 35 9.89 6.23 2.80
CA GLY A 35 11.23 5.63 2.66
C GLY A 35 11.28 4.13 2.99
N ARG A 36 10.13 3.45 3.00
CA ARG A 36 9.99 2.01 3.26
C ARG A 36 9.61 1.24 1.99
N SER A 37 10.24 1.54 0.87
CA SER A 37 9.90 0.99 -0.45
C SER A 37 9.90 -0.54 -0.49
N SER A 38 10.81 -1.21 0.24
CA SER A 38 10.85 -2.68 0.33
C SER A 38 9.56 -3.27 0.93
N ARG A 39 8.99 -2.61 1.94
CA ARG A 39 7.73 -3.01 2.56
C ARG A 39 6.54 -2.79 1.63
N GLY A 40 6.56 -1.70 0.86
CA GLY A 40 5.56 -1.43 -0.17
C GLY A 40 5.56 -2.49 -1.28
N LEU A 41 6.74 -2.88 -1.75
CA LEU A 41 6.89 -3.96 -2.74
C LEU A 41 6.36 -5.29 -2.20
N MET A 42 6.68 -5.62 -0.94
CA MET A 42 6.16 -6.81 -0.28
C MET A 42 4.63 -6.81 -0.20
N MET A 43 4.00 -5.67 0.12
CA MET A 43 2.53 -5.57 0.12
C MET A 43 1.93 -5.70 -1.28
N LEU A 44 2.56 -5.15 -2.32
CA LEU A 44 2.11 -5.35 -3.70
C LEU A 44 2.19 -6.83 -4.10
N MET A 45 3.29 -7.50 -3.79
CA MET A 45 3.44 -8.94 -4.03
C MET A 45 2.33 -9.73 -3.34
N TRP A 46 2.06 -9.47 -2.06
CA TRP A 46 0.97 -10.13 -1.34
C TRP A 46 -0.41 -9.85 -1.94
N MET A 47 -0.64 -8.61 -2.39
CA MET A 47 -1.90 -8.24 -3.05
C MET A 47 -2.13 -9.05 -4.32
N PHE A 48 -1.10 -9.21 -5.15
CA PHE A 48 -1.18 -10.03 -6.37
C PHE A 48 -1.35 -11.52 -6.07
N VAL A 49 -0.57 -12.06 -5.13
CA VAL A 49 -0.62 -13.49 -4.79
C VAL A 49 -1.99 -13.85 -4.20
N LEU A 50 -2.46 -13.09 -3.20
CA LEU A 50 -3.76 -13.36 -2.57
C LEU A 50 -4.92 -13.03 -3.49
N GLY A 51 -4.81 -12.01 -4.33
CA GLY A 51 -5.77 -11.73 -5.39
C GLY A 51 -5.89 -12.90 -6.37
N TYR A 52 -4.75 -13.40 -6.87
CA TYR A 52 -4.70 -14.52 -7.80
C TYR A 52 -5.29 -15.80 -7.21
N ILE A 53 -4.90 -16.13 -5.96
CA ILE A 53 -5.42 -17.30 -5.24
C ILE A 53 -6.94 -17.18 -5.06
N THR A 54 -7.42 -16.05 -4.55
CA THR A 54 -8.86 -15.85 -4.30
C THR A 54 -9.67 -15.91 -5.59
N LEU A 55 -9.12 -15.36 -6.67
CA LEU A 55 -9.75 -15.37 -7.98
C LEU A 55 -9.84 -16.79 -8.53
N HIS A 56 -8.76 -17.59 -8.44
CA HIS A 56 -8.77 -18.99 -8.89
C HIS A 56 -9.68 -19.88 -8.06
N LEU A 57 -9.73 -19.67 -6.75
CA LEU A 57 -10.61 -20.44 -5.85
C LEU A 57 -12.09 -20.18 -6.14
N ASN A 58 -12.45 -18.94 -6.49
CA ASN A 58 -13.83 -18.54 -6.69
C ASN A 58 -14.25 -18.42 -8.16
N ILE A 59 -13.36 -18.74 -9.11
CA ILE A 59 -13.61 -18.55 -10.54
C ILE A 59 -14.76 -19.44 -11.05
N TYR A 60 -14.85 -20.66 -10.51
CA TYR A 60 -15.87 -21.65 -10.90
C TYR A 60 -17.11 -21.63 -10.01
N ASN A 61 -17.24 -20.65 -9.10
CA ASN A 61 -18.38 -20.56 -8.22
C ASN A 61 -19.40 -19.51 -8.73
N PRO A 62 -20.47 -19.92 -9.41
CA PRO A 62 -21.45 -19.00 -9.98
C PRO A 62 -22.32 -18.29 -8.92
N GLY A 63 -22.31 -18.76 -7.67
CA GLY A 63 -23.08 -18.16 -6.58
C GLY A 63 -22.37 -17.03 -5.84
N ILE A 64 -21.10 -16.75 -6.16
CA ILE A 64 -20.30 -15.75 -5.45
C ILE A 64 -20.31 -14.41 -6.22
N PRO A 65 -20.68 -13.29 -5.55
CA PRO A 65 -20.57 -11.95 -6.12
C PRO A 65 -19.16 -11.65 -6.65
N GLU A 66 -19.05 -10.95 -7.79
CA GLU A 66 -17.75 -10.72 -8.44
C GLU A 66 -16.72 -10.02 -7.56
N ILE A 67 -17.16 -9.10 -6.69
CA ILE A 67 -16.28 -8.41 -5.73
C ILE A 67 -15.54 -9.37 -4.79
N ASN A 68 -16.19 -10.49 -4.42
CA ASN A 68 -15.63 -11.48 -3.51
C ASN A 68 -14.54 -12.34 -4.17
N LYS A 69 -14.49 -12.36 -5.52
CA LYS A 69 -13.41 -13.03 -6.26
C LYS A 69 -12.07 -12.31 -6.07
N TYR A 70 -12.09 -11.02 -5.71
CA TYR A 70 -10.89 -10.21 -5.45
C TYR A 70 -10.63 -9.96 -3.95
N PHE A 71 -11.33 -10.68 -3.06
CA PHE A 71 -11.28 -10.42 -1.63
C PHE A 71 -9.85 -10.45 -1.06
N GLY A 72 -8.99 -11.36 -1.53
CA GLY A 72 -7.59 -11.41 -1.14
C GLY A 72 -6.80 -10.15 -1.49
N ALA A 73 -7.01 -9.57 -2.67
CA ALA A 73 -6.37 -8.32 -3.06
C ALA A 73 -6.91 -7.13 -2.24
N ILE A 74 -8.23 -7.08 -2.04
CA ILE A 74 -8.90 -6.03 -1.26
C ILE A 74 -8.41 -6.04 0.20
N ALA A 75 -8.31 -7.22 0.81
CA ALA A 75 -7.84 -7.37 2.18
C ALA A 75 -6.41 -6.82 2.37
N VAL A 76 -5.50 -7.16 1.45
CA VAL A 76 -4.12 -6.65 1.50
C VAL A 76 -4.07 -5.14 1.24
N TRP A 77 -4.88 -4.63 0.33
CA TRP A 77 -4.97 -3.20 0.06
C TRP A 77 -5.43 -2.41 1.29
N ILE A 78 -6.49 -2.87 1.97
CA ILE A 78 -6.96 -2.25 3.21
C ILE A 78 -5.87 -2.30 4.29
N ALA A 79 -5.23 -3.47 4.48
CA ALA A 79 -4.14 -3.62 5.44
C ALA A 79 -2.96 -2.67 5.15
N SER A 80 -2.61 -2.51 3.87
CA SER A 80 -1.60 -1.57 3.39
C SER A 80 -1.92 -0.12 3.77
N VAL A 81 -3.17 0.31 3.59
CA VAL A 81 -3.61 1.67 3.97
C VAL A 81 -3.49 1.92 5.47
N PHE A 82 -3.92 0.98 6.31
CA PHE A 82 -3.79 1.10 7.77
C PHE A 82 -2.33 1.10 8.24
N GLU A 83 -1.48 0.27 7.63
CA GLU A 83 -0.06 0.23 7.97
C GLU A 83 0.64 1.56 7.60
N VAL A 84 0.36 2.11 6.42
CA VAL A 84 0.87 3.43 6.00
C VAL A 84 0.37 4.54 6.92
N TYR A 85 -0.92 4.54 7.30
CA TYR A 85 -1.47 5.49 8.27
C TYR A 85 -0.72 5.43 9.61
N ASN A 86 -0.48 4.22 10.12
CA ASN A 86 0.26 4.04 11.37
C ASN A 86 1.70 4.54 11.28
N PHE A 87 2.40 4.30 10.17
CA PHE A 87 3.74 4.85 9.95
C PHE A 87 3.74 6.36 9.81
N ALA A 88 2.83 6.93 9.02
CA ALA A 88 2.72 8.37 8.83
C ALA A 88 2.37 9.09 10.14
N ARG A 89 1.52 8.49 10.98
CA ARG A 89 1.18 9.01 12.31
C ARG A 89 2.39 9.05 13.23
N LYS A 90 3.20 7.99 13.23
CA LYS A 90 4.43 7.90 14.04
C LYS A 90 5.53 8.86 13.56
N ALA A 91 5.57 9.19 12.28
CA ALA A 91 6.58 10.08 11.72
C ALA A 91 6.33 11.58 11.98
N ILE A 92 5.11 11.95 12.38
CA ILE A 92 4.70 13.35 12.62
C ILE A 92 4.68 13.69 14.11
N LYS A 93 4.66 12.68 14.98
CA LYS A 93 4.87 12.83 16.43
C LYS A 93 6.35 12.97 16.73
#